data_AF-U6ELP0-F1
#
_entry.id   AF-U6ELP0-F1
#
_cell.length_a   1.000
_cell.length_b   1.000
_cell.length_c   1.000
_cell.angle_alpha   90.00
_cell.angle_beta   90.00
_cell.angle_gamma   90.00
#
_symmetry.space_group_name_H-M   'P 1'
#
loop_
_entity.id
_entity.type
_entity.pdbx_description
1 polymer ?
#
loop_
_entity_poly.entity_id
_entity_poly.type
_entity_poly.pdbx_seq_one_letter_code
_entity_poly.pdbx_strand_id
1 'polypeptide(L)'
;ARYLMLRLTEKYGIDIEFHCKPLGDTDWNGSGMHANFSTEYMRTVGGKEYFEALMAAFDKNLMDHIAVYGPDNDKRLTGKHETAPWNKFSYGVADRGASIRVPHSFVNNGYKGYLEDRRPNSQGDPYQIAS
;
A
#
# COMPACT_ATOMS: atom_id res chain seq x y z
N ALA A 1 -5.07 -17.52 -1.49
CA ALA A 1 -5.57 -17.09 -0.17
C ALA A 1 -7.03 -16.66 -0.21
N ARG A 2 -7.42 -15.60 -0.96
CA ARG A 2 -8.81 -15.11 -1.06
C ARG A 2 -9.85 -16.22 -1.28
N TYR A 3 -9.60 -17.12 -2.24
CA TYR A 3 -10.47 -18.28 -2.50
C TYR A 3 -10.71 -19.15 -1.25
N LEU A 4 -9.65 -19.52 -0.52
CA LEU A 4 -9.77 -20.37 0.67
C LEU A 4 -10.57 -19.68 1.78
N MET A 5 -10.42 -18.37 1.94
CA MET A 5 -11.18 -17.58 2.92
C MET A 5 -12.68 -17.60 2.61
N LEU A 6 -13.07 -17.38 1.35
CA LEU A 6 -14.46 -17.45 0.91
C LEU A 6 -15.06 -18.86 1.10
N ARG A 7 -14.31 -19.91 0.72
CA ARG A 7 -14.74 -21.31 0.91
C ARG A 7 -14.89 -21.69 2.38
N LEU A 8 -14.07 -21.10 3.27
CA LEU A 8 -14.18 -21.33 4.70
C LEU A 8 -15.45 -20.69 5.29
N THR A 9 -15.80 -19.47 4.87
CA THR A 9 -16.90 -18.69 5.45
C THR A 9 -18.27 -19.11 4.93
N GLU A 10 -18.32 -19.69 3.73
CA GLU A 10 -19.54 -20.20 3.08
C GLU A 10 -20.34 -21.16 3.96
N LYS A 11 -19.70 -22.12 4.63
CA LYS A 11 -20.40 -23.09 5.51
C LYS A 11 -21.02 -22.44 6.75
N TYR A 12 -20.62 -21.21 7.07
CA TYR A 12 -21.15 -20.42 8.18
C TYR A 12 -22.18 -19.38 7.72
N GLY A 13 -22.48 -19.29 6.41
CA GLY A 13 -23.36 -18.25 5.87
C GLY A 13 -22.80 -16.84 6.01
N ILE A 14 -21.47 -16.70 6.09
CA ILE A 14 -20.77 -15.42 6.23
C ILE A 14 -20.12 -15.07 4.89
N ASP A 15 -20.31 -13.83 4.45
CA ASP A 15 -19.64 -13.28 3.27
C ASP A 15 -18.46 -12.38 3.66
N ILE A 16 -17.51 -12.20 2.74
CA ILE A 16 -16.36 -11.31 2.93
C ILE A 16 -16.52 -10.08 2.05
N GLU A 17 -16.68 -8.93 2.70
CA GLU A 17 -16.67 -7.63 2.03
C GLU A 17 -15.23 -7.18 1.78
N PHE A 18 -14.87 -7.03 0.50
CA PHE A 18 -13.56 -6.56 0.10
C PHE A 18 -13.52 -5.07 -0.22
N HIS A 19 -14.66 -4.37 -0.33
CA HIS A 19 -14.70 -2.95 -0.65
C HIS A 19 -13.80 -2.13 0.29
N CYS A 20 -13.05 -1.19 -0.28
CA CYS A 20 -11.99 -0.49 0.44
C CYS A 20 -12.50 0.49 1.52
N LYS A 21 -13.78 0.80 1.51
CA LYS A 21 -14.48 1.61 2.53
C LYS A 21 -15.89 1.05 2.73
N PRO A 22 -16.05 -0.10 3.41
CA PRO A 22 -17.31 -0.87 3.39
C PRO A 22 -18.44 -0.16 4.15
N LEU A 23 -18.11 0.70 5.12
CA LEU A 23 -19.07 1.49 5.90
C LEU A 23 -19.27 2.91 5.35
N GLY A 24 -18.86 3.19 4.10
CA GLY A 24 -19.03 4.49 3.45
C GLY A 24 -18.35 5.66 4.17
N ASP A 25 -18.91 6.86 4.06
CA ASP A 25 -18.39 8.07 4.72
C ASP A 25 -18.75 8.11 6.21
N THR A 26 -18.09 7.23 6.96
CA THR A 26 -18.17 7.11 8.42
C THR A 26 -16.77 7.20 9.05
N ASP A 27 -16.72 7.45 10.36
CA ASP A 27 -15.49 7.54 11.17
C ASP A 27 -14.89 6.15 11.49
N TRP A 28 -14.90 5.25 10.51
CA TRP A 28 -14.33 3.92 10.59
C TRP A 28 -13.22 3.74 9.56
N ASN A 29 -12.18 3.00 9.91
CA ASN A 29 -11.09 2.70 8.98
C ASN A 29 -11.59 2.05 7.67
N GLY A 30 -10.88 2.35 6.58
CA GLY A 30 -11.02 1.59 5.35
C GLY A 30 -10.16 0.32 5.37
N SER A 31 -10.28 -0.47 4.31
CA SER A 31 -9.56 -1.73 4.13
C SER A 31 -8.50 -1.60 3.02
N GLY A 32 -7.25 -1.89 3.38
CA GLY A 32 -6.09 -1.79 2.50
C GLY A 32 -5.46 -3.15 2.21
N MET A 33 -4.59 -3.20 1.21
CA MET A 33 -3.75 -4.35 0.91
C MET A 33 -2.30 -3.88 0.77
N HIS A 34 -1.67 -3.49 1.89
CA HIS A 34 -0.31 -2.98 1.84
C HIS A 34 0.63 -3.99 1.16
N ALA A 35 1.47 -3.51 0.25
CA ALA A 35 2.42 -4.31 -0.50
C ALA A 35 3.84 -4.00 -0.03
N ASN A 36 4.48 -4.95 0.63
CA ASN A 36 5.90 -4.85 0.95
C ASN A 36 6.73 -5.25 -0.27
N PHE A 37 7.73 -4.45 -0.63
CA PHE A 37 8.57 -4.71 -1.80
C PHE A 37 10.06 -4.46 -1.52
N SER A 38 10.90 -5.21 -2.23
CA SER A 38 12.35 -5.01 -2.26
C SER A 38 12.95 -5.67 -3.49
N THR A 39 13.98 -5.05 -4.06
CA THR A 39 14.85 -5.68 -5.04
C THR A 39 16.07 -6.29 -4.35
N GLU A 40 16.82 -7.14 -5.05
CA GLU A 40 18.11 -7.62 -4.52
C GLU A 40 19.05 -6.47 -4.18
N TYR A 41 19.09 -5.43 -5.03
CA TYR A 41 19.88 -4.23 -4.80
C TYR A 41 19.49 -3.53 -3.49
N MET A 42 18.18 -3.37 -3.22
CA MET A 42 17.71 -2.81 -1.96
C MET A 42 18.11 -3.65 -0.74
N ARG A 43 18.21 -4.97 -0.87
CA ARG A 43 18.56 -5.83 0.28
C ARG A 43 20.07 -5.91 0.53
N THR A 44 20.88 -5.78 -0.52
CA THR A 44 22.33 -6.05 -0.46
C THR A 44 23.19 -4.78 -0.50
N VAL A 45 22.87 -3.83 -1.38
CA VAL A 45 23.66 -2.61 -1.63
C VAL A 45 23.01 -1.37 -1.02
N GLY A 46 21.72 -1.14 -1.28
CA GLY A 46 20.98 0.02 -0.77
C GLY A 46 21.58 1.36 -1.22
N GLY A 47 21.57 2.34 -0.33
CA GLY A 47 22.09 3.69 -0.57
C GLY A 47 21.00 4.75 -0.69
N LYS A 48 21.29 5.93 -0.12
CA LYS A 48 20.37 7.08 -0.07
C LYS A 48 19.97 7.55 -1.47
N GLU A 49 20.94 7.67 -2.37
CA GLU A 49 20.73 8.14 -3.75
C GLU A 49 19.77 7.23 -4.52
N TYR A 50 19.95 5.91 -4.40
CA TYR A 50 19.04 4.93 -5.01
C TYR A 50 17.62 5.04 -4.41
N PHE A 51 17.53 5.17 -3.08
CA PHE A 51 16.24 5.34 -2.40
C PHE A 51 15.51 6.63 -2.86
N GLU A 52 16.21 7.76 -2.94
CA GLU A 52 15.63 9.03 -3.39
C GLU A 52 15.18 8.97 -4.85
N ALA A 53 15.98 8.35 -5.72
CA ALA A 53 15.60 8.10 -7.12
C ALA A 53 14.35 7.20 -7.22
N LEU A 54 14.26 6.16 -6.38
CA LEU A 54 13.10 5.28 -6.32
C LEU A 54 11.84 6.03 -5.87
N MET A 55 11.93 6.86 -4.83
CA MET A 55 10.79 7.67 -4.37
C MET A 55 10.35 8.70 -5.42
N ALA A 56 11.28 9.32 -6.13
CA ALA A 56 10.98 10.22 -7.24
C ALA A 56 10.26 9.49 -8.40
N ALA A 57 10.66 8.25 -8.70
CA ALA A 57 9.97 7.43 -9.69
C ALA A 57 8.54 7.06 -9.26
N PHE A 58 8.33 6.77 -7.97
CA PHE A 58 6.99 6.49 -7.43
C PHE A 58 6.06 7.72 -7.49
N ASP A 59 6.58 8.91 -7.21
CA ASP A 59 5.85 10.18 -7.31
C ASP A 59 5.45 10.46 -8.77
N LYS A 60 6.42 10.36 -9.69
CA LYS A 60 6.21 10.60 -11.13
C LYS A 60 5.09 9.72 -11.71
N ASN A 61 4.99 8.48 -11.26
CA ASN A 61 4.02 7.50 -11.77
C ASN A 61 2.83 7.31 -10.81
N LEU A 62 2.53 8.28 -9.94
CA LEU A 62 1.46 8.17 -8.94
C LEU A 62 0.13 7.76 -9.55
N MET A 63 -0.29 8.41 -10.63
CA MET A 63 -1.61 8.18 -11.22
C MET A 63 -1.72 6.81 -11.89
N ASP A 64 -0.65 6.35 -12.54
CA ASP A 64 -0.60 5.02 -13.16
C ASP A 64 -0.70 3.92 -12.09
N HIS A 65 -0.01 4.10 -10.96
CA HIS A 65 -0.15 3.22 -9.81
C HIS A 65 -1.59 3.23 -9.25
N ILE A 66 -2.16 4.41 -9.00
CA ILE A 66 -3.52 4.53 -8.46
C ILE A 66 -4.56 3.84 -9.37
N ALA A 67 -4.39 3.92 -10.69
CA ALA A 67 -5.28 3.29 -11.66
C ALA A 67 -5.38 1.76 -11.52
N VAL A 68 -4.35 1.10 -10.99
CA VAL A 68 -4.32 -0.37 -10.80
C VAL A 68 -4.42 -0.79 -9.33
N TYR A 69 -4.50 0.15 -8.40
CA TYR A 69 -4.49 -0.11 -6.94
C TYR A 69 -5.86 -0.46 -6.35
N GLY A 70 -6.80 -0.81 -7.23
CA GLY A 70 -8.16 -1.21 -6.93
C GLY A 70 -9.17 -0.08 -7.10
N PRO A 71 -10.45 -0.42 -7.35
CA PRO A 71 -11.52 0.55 -7.58
C PRO A 71 -11.80 1.40 -6.34
N ASP A 72 -12.41 2.58 -6.52
CA ASP A 72 -12.94 3.42 -5.44
C ASP A 72 -11.92 3.88 -4.39
N ASN A 73 -10.62 3.86 -4.71
CA ASN A 73 -9.55 4.00 -3.72
C ASN A 73 -9.44 5.40 -3.11
N ASP A 74 -9.58 6.48 -3.87
CA ASP A 74 -10.81 7.26 -3.72
C ASP A 74 -11.32 7.60 -2.31
N LYS A 75 -12.32 6.79 -1.95
CA LYS A 75 -13.11 6.81 -0.72
C LYS A 75 -12.31 6.39 0.50
N ARG A 76 -11.17 5.70 0.31
CA ARG A 76 -10.29 5.23 1.39
C ARG A 76 -9.12 6.18 1.62
N LEU A 77 -8.40 6.53 0.56
CA LEU A 77 -7.17 7.34 0.58
C LEU A 77 -7.50 8.83 0.66
N THR A 78 -7.88 9.28 1.85
CA THR A 78 -8.37 10.63 2.11
C THR A 78 -7.40 11.50 2.91
N GLY A 79 -6.30 10.92 3.41
CA GLY A 79 -5.43 11.56 4.40
C GLY A 79 -5.85 11.33 5.85
N LYS A 80 -7.02 10.71 6.08
CA LYS A 80 -7.52 10.32 7.41
C LYS A 80 -7.28 8.83 7.65
N HIS A 81 -7.43 8.40 8.91
CA HIS A 81 -7.40 6.99 9.31
C HIS A 81 -6.17 6.23 8.78
N GLU A 82 -4.98 6.75 9.06
CA GLU A 82 -3.70 6.14 8.69
C GLU A 82 -3.54 5.90 7.18
N THR A 83 -4.06 6.82 6.36
CA THR A 83 -3.88 6.83 4.90
C THR A 83 -3.31 8.15 4.42
N ALA A 84 -2.62 8.13 3.26
CA ALA A 84 -2.33 9.31 2.48
C ALA A 84 -3.53 9.70 1.61
N PRO A 85 -3.67 10.97 1.19
CA PRO A 85 -4.62 11.33 0.14
C PRO A 85 -4.21 10.69 -1.21
N TRP A 86 -5.17 10.23 -2.00
CA TRP A 86 -4.92 9.48 -3.24
C TRP A 86 -4.15 10.28 -4.30
N ASN A 87 -4.27 11.61 -4.29
CA ASN A 87 -3.75 12.51 -5.33
C ASN A 87 -2.41 13.18 -4.95
N LYS A 88 -1.76 12.75 -3.87
CA LYS A 88 -0.46 13.29 -3.47
C LYS A 88 0.43 12.19 -2.93
N PHE A 89 1.60 12.03 -3.54
CA PHE A 89 2.60 11.09 -3.07
C PHE A 89 3.33 11.61 -1.82
N SER A 90 3.69 10.69 -0.93
CA SER A 90 4.48 10.98 0.27
C SER A 90 5.20 9.72 0.76
N TYR A 91 6.35 9.90 1.40
CA TYR A 91 7.02 8.82 2.12
C TYR A 91 7.56 9.33 3.45
N GLY A 92 7.67 8.44 4.44
CA GLY A 92 8.17 8.82 5.76
C GLY A 92 8.67 7.64 6.59
N VAL A 93 9.67 7.90 7.43
CA VAL A 93 10.22 6.90 8.36
C VAL A 93 9.20 6.64 9.47
N ALA A 94 8.75 5.39 9.56
CA ALA A 94 7.68 4.94 10.45
C ALA A 94 6.35 5.71 10.30
N ASP A 95 6.19 6.53 9.27
CA ASP A 95 5.01 7.36 9.07
C ASP A 95 3.84 6.52 8.59
N ARG A 96 2.77 6.50 9.39
CA ARG A 96 1.57 5.76 9.05
C ARG A 96 0.57 6.54 8.18
N GLY A 97 0.74 7.84 7.96
CA GLY A 97 -0.07 8.63 7.04
C GLY A 97 0.56 8.76 5.64
N ALA A 98 1.75 8.21 5.43
CA ALA A 98 2.45 8.29 4.15
C ALA A 98 1.95 7.27 3.11
N SER A 99 2.17 7.58 1.82
CA SER A 99 1.92 6.63 0.73
C SER A 99 2.86 5.43 0.80
N ILE A 100 4.16 5.69 0.95
CA ILE A 100 5.19 4.67 1.21
C ILE A 100 5.70 4.83 2.63
N ARG A 101 5.56 3.77 3.44
CA ARG A 101 6.15 3.72 4.76
C ARG A 101 7.54 3.12 4.70
N VAL A 102 8.50 3.84 5.27
CA VAL A 102 9.90 3.40 5.40
C VAL A 102 10.12 2.81 6.80
N PRO A 103 10.57 1.56 6.95
CA PRO A 103 10.84 0.98 8.27
C PRO A 103 11.87 1.80 9.06
N HIS A 104 11.73 1.83 10.40
CA HIS A 104 12.59 2.63 11.28
C HIS A 104 14.08 2.32 11.11
N SER A 105 14.43 1.05 10.91
CA SER A 105 15.81 0.62 10.72
C SER A 105 16.37 0.89 9.32
N PHE A 106 15.53 1.19 8.32
CA PHE A 106 15.95 1.24 6.91
C PHE A 106 17.05 2.27 6.67
N VAL A 107 16.88 3.50 7.19
CA VAL A 107 17.87 4.58 7.04
C VAL A 107 19.19 4.24 7.75
N ASN A 108 19.11 3.78 9.00
CA ASN A 108 20.29 3.41 9.80
C ASN A 108 20.99 2.15 9.27
N ASN A 109 20.30 1.33 8.47
CA ASN A 109 20.84 0.15 7.82
C ASN A 109 21.39 0.46 6.41
N GLY A 110 21.79 1.70 6.16
CA GLY A 110 22.33 2.12 4.86
C GLY A 110 21.30 2.10 3.73
N TYR A 111 20.04 2.38 4.04
CA TYR A 111 18.91 2.31 3.10
C TYR A 111 18.73 0.91 2.51
N LYS A 112 18.90 -0.13 3.35
CA LYS A 112 18.73 -1.53 2.97
C LYS A 112 17.52 -2.18 3.62
N GLY A 113 16.84 -3.04 2.85
CA GLY A 113 15.72 -3.85 3.32
C GLY A 113 14.53 -3.80 2.36
N TYR A 114 13.34 -3.52 2.91
CA TYR A 114 12.08 -3.40 2.17
C TYR A 114 11.38 -2.09 2.50
N LEU A 115 10.46 -1.71 1.62
CA LEU A 115 9.54 -0.59 1.80
C LEU A 115 8.10 -1.12 1.76
N GLU A 116 7.17 -0.37 2.34
CA GLU A 116 5.75 -0.72 2.40
C GLU A 116 4.93 0.28 1.57
N ASP A 117 4.37 -0.15 0.44
CA ASP A 117 3.37 0.64 -0.28
C ASP A 117 1.99 0.44 0.33
N ARG A 118 1.38 1.52 0.79
CA ARG A 118 0.14 1.52 1.56
C ARG A 118 -1.09 1.93 0.75
N ARG A 119 -0.85 2.28 -0.52
CA ARG A 119 -1.86 2.76 -1.45
C ARG A 119 -2.70 1.66 -2.09
N PRO A 120 -2.28 0.40 -2.26
CA PRO A 120 -3.19 -0.63 -2.79
C PRO A 120 -4.33 -0.92 -1.82
N ASN A 121 -5.53 -1.13 -2.35
CA ASN A 121 -6.71 -1.39 -1.56
C ASN A 121 -7.06 -2.88 -1.50
N SER A 122 -8.00 -3.23 -0.62
CA SER A 122 -8.41 -4.60 -0.35
C SER A 122 -9.01 -5.36 -1.54
N GLN A 123 -9.50 -4.66 -2.57
CA GLN A 123 -9.97 -5.25 -3.84
C GLN A 123 -8.91 -5.30 -4.93
N GLY A 124 -7.74 -4.69 -4.72
CA GLY A 124 -6.67 -4.63 -5.71
C GLY A 124 -6.29 -6.02 -6.25
N ASP A 125 -5.98 -6.08 -7.55
CA ASP A 125 -5.45 -7.28 -8.19
C ASP A 125 -3.95 -7.40 -7.90
N PRO A 126 -3.50 -8.40 -7.11
CA PRO A 126 -2.09 -8.56 -6.80
C PRO A 126 -1.21 -8.76 -8.04
N TYR A 127 -1.74 -9.24 -9.16
CA TYR A 127 -0.97 -9.41 -10.39
C TYR A 127 -0.65 -8.06 -11.05
N GLN A 128 -1.60 -7.13 -11.07
CA GLN A 128 -1.39 -5.79 -11.62
C GLN A 128 -0.53 -4.92 -10.69
N ILE A 129 -0.67 -5.10 -9.37
CA ILE A 129 0.09 -4.33 -8.38
C ILE A 129 1.57 -4.71 -8.35
N ALA A 130 1.90 -5.97 -8.64
CA ALA A 130 3.26 -6.49 -8.52
C ALA A 130 4.08 -6.43 -9.83
N SER A 131 3.43 -6.20 -10.97
CA SER A 131 4.07 -6.24 -12.31
C SER A 131 4.80 -4.97 -12.69
#